data_AF-A0A917TUX8-F1
#
_entry.id   AF-A0A917TUX8-F1
#
_cell.length_a   1.000
_cell.length_b   1.000
_cell.length_c   1.000
_cell.angle_alpha   90.00
_cell.angle_beta   90.00
_cell.angle_gamma   90.00
#
_symmetry.space_group_name_H-M   'P 1'
#
loop_
_entity.id
_entity.type
_entity.pdbx_description
1 polymer ?
#
loop_
_entity_poly.entity_id
_entity_poly.type
_entity_poly.pdbx_seq_one_letter_code
_entity_poly.pdbx_strand_id
1 'polypeptide(L)'
;MRDGGVLDGFHIGHVPAEAGEEVSDFASEWEDVHFASRVWERQTDGGYRADLRVHVLRGERLTDLEALRAFLVDYHERDAEAWTLRDFCHGAATGLRDESQAFWLASPGVGVSVLIDSEHLDGEDLMSVSLAVVPAPSEN
;
A
#
# COMPACT_ATOMS: atom_id res chain seq x y z
N MET A 1 -15.96 4.23 10.80
CA MET A 1 -14.93 4.28 9.75
C MET A 1 -13.81 5.15 10.27
N ARG A 2 -12.61 4.61 10.46
CA ARG A 2 -11.46 5.38 10.93
C ARG A 2 -10.78 6.00 9.72
N ASP A 3 -10.50 7.30 9.80
CA ASP A 3 -9.76 8.04 8.77
C ASP A 3 -8.25 7.82 8.98
N GLY A 4 -7.52 7.56 7.89
CA GLY A 4 -6.07 7.31 7.90
C GLY A 4 -5.23 8.55 7.58
N GLY A 5 -5.85 9.70 7.33
CA GLY A 5 -5.17 10.96 7.02
C GLY A 5 -4.53 11.00 5.63
N VAL A 6 -3.75 12.05 5.38
CA VAL A 6 -3.00 12.22 4.12
C VAL A 6 -1.59 11.65 4.27
N LEU A 7 -1.14 10.91 3.27
CA LEU A 7 0.21 10.38 3.09
C LEU A 7 0.67 10.77 1.69
N ASP A 8 1.66 11.66 1.60
CA ASP A 8 2.35 12.00 0.35
C ASP A 8 1.41 12.31 -0.85
N GLY A 9 0.37 13.10 -0.59
CA GLY A 9 -0.60 13.51 -1.61
C GLY A 9 -1.74 12.50 -1.86
N PHE A 10 -1.85 11.45 -1.06
CA PHE A 10 -2.98 10.51 -1.06
C PHE A 10 -3.72 10.55 0.27
N HIS A 11 -5.05 10.64 0.23
CA HIS A 11 -5.91 10.51 1.40
C HIS A 11 -6.28 9.04 1.60
N ILE A 12 -6.07 8.53 2.81
CA ILE A 12 -6.42 7.18 3.23
C ILE A 12 -7.77 7.26 3.94
N GLY A 13 -8.87 7.13 3.19
CA GLY A 13 -10.23 7.35 3.73
C GLY A 13 -10.78 6.20 4.59
N HIS A 14 -10.08 5.06 4.64
CA HIS A 14 -10.50 3.90 5.42
C HIS A 14 -9.33 3.23 6.11
N VAL A 15 -9.50 2.97 7.41
CA VAL A 15 -8.68 2.03 8.18
C VAL A 15 -9.63 1.06 8.90
N PRO A 16 -9.41 -0.27 8.81
CA PRO A 16 -10.23 -1.27 9.49
C PRO A 16 -10.22 -1.04 11.00
N ALA A 17 -11.32 -1.35 11.68
CA ALA A 17 -11.41 -1.15 13.12
C ALA A 17 -10.47 -2.10 13.88
N GLU A 18 -10.20 -3.23 13.26
CA GLU A 18 -9.34 -4.31 13.71
C GLU A 18 -7.87 -3.94 13.62
N ALA A 19 -7.47 -2.96 12.80
CA ALA A 19 -6.08 -2.54 12.70
C ALA A 19 -5.61 -1.76 13.95
N GLY A 20 -4.36 -1.98 14.35
CA GLY A 20 -3.73 -1.38 15.52
C GLY A 20 -3.89 0.14 15.61
N GLU A 21 -3.87 0.65 16.84
CA GLU A 21 -4.10 2.06 17.16
C GLU A 21 -2.84 2.93 17.01
N GLU A 22 -1.66 2.33 17.15
CA GLU A 22 -0.38 3.04 17.01
C GLU A 22 -0.10 3.30 15.53
N VAL A 23 0.24 4.55 15.19
CA VAL A 23 0.46 4.99 13.81
C VAL A 23 1.86 5.58 13.68
N SER A 24 2.63 5.06 12.72
CA SER A 24 4.01 5.47 12.47
C SER A 24 4.22 5.80 11.00
N ASP A 25 4.85 6.95 10.72
CA ASP A 25 5.24 7.36 9.38
C ASP A 25 6.74 7.20 9.15
N PHE A 26 7.11 6.67 8.00
CA PHE A 26 8.49 6.44 7.60
C PHE A 26 8.74 6.97 6.19
N ALA A 27 9.93 7.52 5.97
CA ALA A 27 10.43 7.85 4.65
C ALA A 27 11.74 7.09 4.40
N SER A 28 11.85 6.47 3.23
CA SER A 28 13.05 5.74 2.82
C SER A 28 13.25 5.83 1.30
N GLU A 29 14.41 5.41 0.84
CA GLU A 29 14.72 5.35 -0.58
C GLU A 29 15.41 4.01 -0.87
N TRP A 30 15.02 3.38 -1.98
CA TRP A 30 15.63 2.15 -2.45
C TRP A 30 15.57 2.12 -3.98
N GLU A 31 16.73 1.89 -4.62
CA GLU A 31 16.87 1.92 -6.09
C GLU A 31 16.20 3.14 -6.75
N ASP A 32 16.53 4.35 -6.29
CA ASP A 32 16.00 5.61 -6.82
C ASP A 32 14.46 5.76 -6.72
N VAL A 33 13.81 4.92 -5.90
CA VAL A 33 12.39 5.02 -5.57
C VAL A 33 12.26 5.47 -4.13
N HIS A 34 11.61 6.63 -3.94
CA HIS A 34 11.26 7.14 -2.63
C HIS A 34 9.98 6.48 -2.13
N PHE A 35 9.98 6.09 -0.86
CA PHE A 35 8.83 5.54 -0.16
C PHE A 35 8.39 6.54 0.90
N ALA A 36 7.13 6.92 0.85
CA ALA A 36 6.42 7.46 2.00
C ALA A 36 5.51 6.35 2.53
N SER A 37 5.71 5.94 3.78
CA SER A 37 5.04 4.78 4.37
C SER A 37 4.27 5.21 5.61
N ARG A 38 3.03 4.76 5.75
CA ARG A 38 2.28 4.82 7.00
C ARG A 38 1.95 3.41 7.46
N VAL A 39 2.22 3.14 8.73
CA VAL A 39 2.08 1.83 9.36
C VAL A 39 1.12 1.96 10.54
N TRP A 40 0.16 1.04 10.61
CA TRP A 40 -0.68 0.84 11.78
C TRP A 40 -0.26 -0.43 12.48
N GLU A 41 0.12 -0.29 13.74
CA GLU A 41 0.71 -1.35 14.53
C GLU A 41 0.00 -1.53 15.87
N ARG A 42 0.08 -2.76 16.38
CA ARG A 42 -0.37 -3.11 17.72
C ARG A 42 0.79 -3.59 18.55
N GLN A 43 0.71 -3.34 19.85
CA GLN A 43 1.59 -3.97 20.80
C GLN A 43 1.17 -5.44 21.01
N THR A 44 2.15 -6.32 21.03
CA THR A 44 2.02 -7.75 21.30
C THR A 44 2.99 -8.13 22.42
N ASP A 45 2.83 -9.33 22.99
CA ASP A 45 3.76 -9.84 24.02
C ASP A 45 5.22 -9.90 23.52
N GLY A 46 5.43 -9.98 22.19
CA GLY A 46 6.74 -10.08 21.54
C GLY A 46 7.30 -8.77 20.97
N GLY A 47 6.62 -7.62 21.17
CA GLY A 47 7.00 -6.35 20.57
C GLY A 47 5.86 -5.73 19.76
N TYR A 48 6.15 -5.17 18.59
CA TYR A 48 5.13 -4.56 17.74
C TYR A 48 4.87 -5.39 16.50
N ARG A 49 3.61 -5.41 16.06
CA ARG A 49 3.17 -6.06 14.84
C ARG A 49 2.43 -5.05 13.98
N ALA A 50 2.85 -4.90 12.73
CA ALA A 50 2.19 -4.03 11.76
C ALA A 50 1.03 -4.78 11.10
N ASP A 51 -0.20 -4.31 11.36
CA ASP A 51 -1.43 -4.89 10.82
C ASP A 51 -1.77 -4.34 9.44
N LEU A 52 -1.48 -3.05 9.20
CA LEU A 52 -1.73 -2.38 7.93
C LEU A 52 -0.54 -1.49 7.58
N ARG A 53 -0.16 -1.49 6.31
CA ARG A 53 0.86 -0.60 5.73
C ARG A 53 0.34 -0.01 4.44
N VAL A 54 0.55 1.29 4.28
CA VAL A 54 0.32 1.98 3.01
C VAL A 54 1.63 2.63 2.59
N HIS A 55 2.06 2.35 1.36
CA HIS A 55 3.23 2.93 0.74
C HIS A 55 2.82 3.75 -0.48
N VAL A 56 3.32 4.98 -0.54
CA VAL A 56 3.36 5.79 -1.77
C VAL A 56 4.78 5.72 -2.29
N LEU A 57 4.94 5.21 -3.50
CA LEU A 57 6.22 5.00 -4.17
C LEU A 57 6.39 6.04 -5.27
N ARG A 58 7.50 6.76 -5.28
CA ARG A 58 7.82 7.74 -6.32
C ARG A 58 9.19 7.48 -6.93
N GLY A 59 9.24 7.34 -8.24
CA GLY A 59 10.50 7.19 -8.98
C GLY A 59 10.26 7.05 -10.47
N GLU A 60 11.15 7.62 -11.29
CA GLU A 60 10.99 7.70 -12.75
C GLU A 60 10.90 6.32 -13.43
N ARG A 61 11.40 5.27 -12.77
CA ARG A 61 11.35 3.88 -13.25
C ARG A 61 9.96 3.23 -13.16
N LEU A 62 9.03 3.81 -12.39
CA LEU A 62 7.67 3.30 -12.21
C LEU A 62 6.76 3.72 -13.37
N THR A 63 7.07 3.28 -14.59
CA THR A 63 6.43 3.76 -15.83
C THR A 63 5.02 3.23 -16.04
N ASP A 64 4.77 2.00 -15.60
CA ASP A 64 3.55 1.24 -15.80
C ASP A 64 3.38 0.20 -14.67
N LEU A 65 2.26 -0.53 -14.69
CA LEU A 65 1.92 -1.52 -13.66
C LEU A 65 2.90 -2.71 -13.65
N GLU A 66 3.48 -3.06 -14.79
CA GLU A 66 4.47 -4.14 -14.89
C GLU A 66 5.80 -3.72 -14.27
N ALA A 67 6.25 -2.49 -14.54
CA ALA A 67 7.44 -1.91 -13.91
C ALA A 67 7.28 -1.81 -12.38
N LEU A 68 6.10 -1.41 -11.89
CA LEU A 68 5.79 -1.41 -10.46
C LEU A 68 5.81 -2.83 -9.87
N ARG A 69 5.23 -3.81 -10.57
CA ARG A 69 5.27 -5.22 -10.14
C ARG A 69 6.71 -5.73 -10.05
N ALA A 70 7.53 -5.49 -11.08
CA ALA A 70 8.93 -5.91 -11.10
C ALA A 70 9.72 -5.29 -9.95
N PHE A 71 9.53 -3.99 -9.72
CA PHE A 71 10.13 -3.31 -8.58
C PHE A 71 9.73 -3.92 -7.23
N LEU A 72 8.44 -4.25 -7.04
CA LEU A 72 7.96 -4.87 -5.80
C LEU A 72 8.42 -6.31 -5.63
N VAL A 73 8.63 -7.06 -6.71
CA VAL A 73 9.28 -8.39 -6.66
C VAL A 73 10.66 -8.25 -6.05
N ASP A 74 11.48 -7.35 -6.57
CA ASP A 74 12.86 -7.17 -6.13
C ASP A 74 12.91 -6.62 -4.69
N TYR A 75 12.08 -5.62 -4.38
CA TYR A 75 12.00 -5.01 -3.05
C TYR A 75 11.57 -5.99 -1.96
N HIS A 76 10.59 -6.86 -2.23
CA HIS A 76 10.11 -7.87 -1.27
C HIS A 76 10.93 -9.16 -1.31
N GLU A 77 12.01 -9.23 -2.11
CA GLU A 77 12.79 -10.44 -2.37
C GLU A 77 11.90 -11.63 -2.75
N ARG A 78 10.83 -11.36 -3.51
CA ARG A 78 9.83 -12.37 -3.91
C ARG A 78 10.23 -13.08 -5.19
N ASP A 79 9.72 -14.30 -5.35
CA ASP A 79 9.79 -15.02 -6.61
C ASP A 79 8.65 -14.54 -7.54
N ALA A 80 9.04 -13.93 -8.67
CA ALA A 80 8.09 -13.41 -9.67
C ALA A 80 7.21 -14.49 -10.31
N GLU A 81 7.69 -15.72 -10.41
CA GLU A 81 6.97 -16.84 -11.02
C GLU A 81 5.97 -17.47 -10.04
N ALA A 82 6.30 -17.46 -8.74
CA ALA A 82 5.42 -17.94 -7.68
C ALA A 82 4.36 -16.90 -7.26
N TRP A 83 4.60 -15.60 -7.51
CA TRP A 83 3.71 -14.54 -7.06
C TRP A 83 2.46 -14.40 -7.94
N THR A 84 1.41 -15.12 -7.53
CA THR A 84 0.12 -15.18 -8.22
C THR A 84 -0.74 -13.98 -7.85
N LEU A 85 -0.89 -13.04 -8.80
CA LEU A 85 -1.69 -11.83 -8.64
C LEU A 85 -2.98 -11.91 -9.46
N ARG A 86 -4.00 -11.23 -8.96
CA ARG A 86 -5.30 -11.04 -9.61
C ARG A 86 -5.48 -9.57 -9.91
N ASP A 87 -6.06 -9.26 -11.07
CA ASP A 87 -6.42 -7.89 -11.41
C ASP A 87 -7.55 -7.39 -10.52
N PHE A 88 -7.53 -6.09 -10.23
CA PHE A 88 -8.66 -5.37 -9.66
C PHE A 88 -8.75 -3.97 -10.24
N CYS A 89 -9.93 -3.35 -10.14
CA CYS A 89 -10.13 -1.97 -10.58
C CYS A 89 -10.01 -1.03 -9.38
N HIS A 90 -9.12 -0.04 -9.48
CA HIS A 90 -9.03 1.09 -8.57
C HIS A 90 -9.54 2.35 -9.27
N GLY A 91 -10.86 2.56 -9.23
CA GLY A 91 -11.52 3.59 -10.03
C GLY A 91 -11.32 3.34 -11.53
N ALA A 92 -10.57 4.21 -12.21
CA ALA A 92 -10.22 4.06 -13.63
C ALA A 92 -8.88 3.34 -13.87
N ALA A 93 -8.07 3.13 -12.83
CA ALA A 93 -6.79 2.45 -12.94
C ALA A 93 -6.95 0.93 -12.71
N THR A 94 -6.15 0.14 -13.41
CA THR A 94 -5.99 -1.29 -13.11
C THR A 94 -4.90 -1.46 -12.06
N GLY A 95 -5.17 -2.27 -11.04
CA GLY A 95 -4.21 -2.70 -10.04
C GLY A 95 -4.08 -4.22 -9.99
N LEU A 96 -3.07 -4.69 -9.26
CA LEU A 96 -2.82 -6.10 -8.97
C LEU A 96 -2.92 -6.36 -7.47
N ARG A 97 -3.43 -7.53 -7.10
CA ARG A 97 -3.52 -7.93 -5.70
C ARG A 97 -3.38 -9.44 -5.49
N ASP A 98 -2.99 -9.81 -4.29
CA ASP A 98 -3.18 -11.15 -3.75
C ASP A 98 -4.14 -11.09 -2.53
N GLU A 99 -3.92 -11.94 -1.53
CA GLU A 99 -4.73 -12.00 -0.31
C GLU A 99 -4.29 -10.99 0.76
N SER A 100 -3.03 -10.52 0.72
CA SER A 100 -2.44 -9.64 1.75
C SER A 100 -1.84 -8.36 1.20
N GLN A 101 -1.73 -8.21 -0.13
CA GLN A 101 -1.23 -7.01 -0.77
C GLN A 101 -2.04 -6.62 -2.00
N ALA A 102 -2.26 -5.32 -2.17
CA ALA A 102 -2.80 -4.73 -3.38
C ALA A 102 -1.96 -3.52 -3.78
N PHE A 103 -1.71 -3.33 -5.07
CA PHE A 103 -0.94 -2.22 -5.57
C PHE A 103 -1.40 -1.79 -6.96
N TRP A 104 -1.22 -0.50 -7.27
CA TRP A 104 -1.58 0.08 -8.55
C TRP A 104 -0.69 1.27 -8.87
N LEU A 105 -0.67 1.65 -10.14
CA LEU A 105 -0.02 2.87 -10.57
C LEU A 105 -1.05 4.00 -10.61
N ALA A 106 -0.85 5.04 -9.80
CA ALA A 106 -1.74 6.22 -9.78
C ALA A 106 -1.46 7.13 -10.98
N SER A 107 -0.19 7.26 -11.36
CA SER A 107 0.29 7.93 -12.57
C SER A 107 1.69 7.43 -12.89
N PRO A 108 2.22 7.62 -14.12
CA PRO A 108 3.63 7.35 -14.40
C PRO A 108 4.53 8.02 -13.36
N GLY A 109 5.42 7.23 -12.75
CA GLY A 109 6.32 7.63 -11.68
C GLY A 109 5.74 7.57 -10.26
N VAL A 110 4.46 7.19 -10.08
CA VAL A 110 3.78 7.17 -8.77
C VAL A 110 2.96 5.88 -8.59
N GLY A 111 3.47 4.98 -7.74
CA GLY A 111 2.79 3.76 -7.33
C GLY A 111 2.20 3.88 -5.93
N VAL A 112 1.17 3.09 -5.64
CA VAL A 112 0.64 2.90 -4.29
C VAL A 112 0.59 1.41 -4.01
N SER A 113 1.00 1.01 -2.81
CA SER A 113 0.92 -0.37 -2.32
C SER A 113 0.32 -0.40 -0.92
N VAL A 114 -0.69 -1.23 -0.75
CA VAL A 114 -1.36 -1.51 0.54
C VAL A 114 -1.03 -2.95 0.92
N LEU A 115 -0.55 -3.15 2.15
CA LEU A 115 -0.26 -4.47 2.71
C LEU A 115 -1.01 -4.62 4.02
N ILE A 116 -1.60 -5.79 4.23
CA ILE A 116 -2.26 -6.17 5.47
C ILE A 116 -1.59 -7.39 6.08
N ASP A 117 -1.79 -7.55 7.37
CA ASP A 117 -1.53 -8.78 8.09
C ASP A 117 -2.71 -9.75 8.00
N SER A 118 -2.56 -10.82 7.21
CA SER A 118 -3.65 -11.76 6.93
C SER A 118 -4.05 -12.66 8.11
N GLU A 119 -3.35 -12.59 9.25
CA GLU A 119 -3.80 -13.25 10.48
C GLU A 119 -4.96 -12.49 11.16
N HIS A 120 -5.14 -11.20 10.87
CA HIS A 120 -6.13 -10.34 11.54
C HIS A 120 -7.06 -9.59 10.60
N LEU A 121 -6.59 -9.29 9.39
CA LEU A 121 -7.36 -8.63 8.34
C LEU A 121 -7.53 -9.59 7.17
N ASP A 122 -8.61 -9.44 6.43
CA ASP A 122 -8.86 -10.30 5.28
C ASP A 122 -8.79 -9.54 3.94
N GLY A 123 -9.03 -10.27 2.85
CA GLY A 123 -9.03 -9.68 1.52
C GLY A 123 -10.12 -8.62 1.30
N GLU A 124 -11.20 -8.62 2.07
CA GLU A 124 -12.24 -7.58 2.02
C GLU A 124 -11.75 -6.30 2.70
N ASP A 125 -11.05 -6.42 3.83
CA ASP A 125 -10.38 -5.29 4.48
C ASP A 125 -9.34 -4.65 3.56
N LEU A 126 -8.48 -5.48 2.94
CA LEU A 126 -7.48 -5.02 1.98
C LEU A 126 -8.11 -4.20 0.86
N MET A 127 -9.22 -4.69 0.29
CA MET A 127 -9.91 -4.00 -0.78
C MET A 127 -10.59 -2.72 -0.30
N SER A 128 -11.20 -2.74 0.88
CA SER A 128 -11.86 -1.56 1.47
C SER A 128 -10.85 -0.44 1.73
N VAL A 129 -9.66 -0.77 2.23
CA VAL A 129 -8.56 0.20 2.38
C VAL A 129 -8.09 0.67 1.02
N SER A 130 -7.74 -0.26 0.13
CA SER A 130 -7.16 0.08 -1.18
C SER A 130 -8.05 1.05 -1.96
N LEU A 131 -9.36 0.76 -2.07
CA LEU A 131 -10.31 1.60 -2.78
C LEU A 131 -10.57 2.96 -2.11
N ALA A 132 -10.25 3.09 -0.83
CA ALA A 132 -10.36 4.34 -0.08
C ALA A 132 -9.08 5.18 -0.13
N VAL A 133 -7.98 4.68 -0.73
CA VAL A 133 -6.76 5.47 -0.96
C VAL A 133 -6.91 6.24 -2.26
N VAL A 134 -7.22 7.53 -2.16
CA VAL A 134 -7.46 8.40 -3.32
C VAL A 134 -6.51 9.59 -3.30
N PRO A 135 -6.21 10.21 -4.46
CA PRO A 135 -5.46 11.46 -4.48
C PRO A 135 -6.13 12.49 -3.56
N ALA A 136 -5.34 13.07 -2.66
CA ALA A 136 -5.82 14.15 -1.82
C ALA A 136 -6.16 15.36 -2.70
N PRO A 137 -7.26 16.08 -2.41
CA PRO A 137 -7.55 17.30 -3.14
C PRO A 137 -6.36 18.26 -3.01
N SER A 138 -5.85 18.73 -4.13
CA SER A 138 -4.83 19.79 -4.10
C SER A 138 -5.45 21.00 -3.43
N GLU A 139 -4.90 21.45 -2.31
CA GLU A 139 -5.27 22.74 -1.73
C GLU A 139 -4.92 23.82 -2.77
N ASN A 140 -5.95 24.47 -3.31
CA ASN A 140 -5.83 25.52 -4.32
C ASN A 140 -5.95 26.90 -3.69
#